data_AF-A0A7S1RI44-F1
#
_entry.id   AF-A0A7S1RI44-F1
#
_cell.length_a   1.000
_cell.length_b   1.000
_cell.length_c   1.000
_cell.angle_alpha   90.00
_cell.angle_beta   90.00
_cell.angle_gamma   90.00
#
_symmetry.space_group_name_H-M   'P 1'
#
loop_
_entity.id
_entity.type
_entity.pdbx_description
1 polymer ?
#
loop_
_entity_poly.entity_id
_entity_poly.type
_entity_poly.pdbx_seq_one_letter_code
_entity_poly.pdbx_strand_id
1 'polypeptide(L)'
;KAMKAMKAMKAMKVKRVSKVARGKYAYSLVLRGKKERTAGGITKDGLMKNSKGKLVSKRASAGAMRTKYKFIKAWIEAVKEARQVLHLTGMVPVGGKTPMGKTLYLTAKRIREERLKVSSAASSEPSSAVSSVPAPSAEA
;
A
#
# COMPACT_ATOMS: atom_id res chain seq x y z
N LYS A 1 -54.18 54.57 11.52
CA LYS A 1 -52.80 54.01 11.59
C LYS A 1 -52.50 53.33 10.26
N ALA A 2 -51.77 54.01 9.36
CA ALA A 2 -51.50 53.54 8.00
C ALA A 2 -50.42 52.46 7.99
N MET A 3 -50.69 51.34 7.34
CA MET A 3 -49.77 50.20 7.23
C MET A 3 -48.59 50.56 6.32
N LYS A 4 -47.37 50.37 6.85
CA LYS A 4 -46.11 50.60 6.15
C LYS A 4 -45.86 49.45 5.17
N ALA A 5 -45.83 49.76 3.88
CA ALA A 5 -45.52 48.80 2.81
C ALA A 5 -44.18 48.10 3.06
N MET A 6 -44.19 46.77 3.17
CA MET A 6 -42.99 45.95 3.30
C MET A 6 -42.22 45.94 1.98
N LYS A 7 -40.95 46.34 2.05
CA LYS A 7 -40.02 46.41 0.92
C LYS A 7 -39.70 45.00 0.42
N ALA A 8 -39.98 44.73 -0.85
CA ALA A 8 -39.68 43.46 -1.50
C ALA A 8 -38.18 43.09 -1.35
N MET A 9 -37.91 41.94 -0.73
CA MET A 9 -36.55 41.42 -0.56
C MET A 9 -35.96 41.04 -1.93
N LYS A 10 -34.76 41.56 -2.19
CA LYS A 10 -34.01 41.34 -3.43
C LYS A 10 -33.61 39.87 -3.54
N ALA A 11 -34.00 39.19 -4.63
CA ALA A 11 -33.64 37.80 -4.88
C ALA A 11 -32.12 37.60 -4.84
N MET A 12 -31.66 36.79 -3.89
CA MET A 12 -30.24 36.52 -3.70
C MET A 12 -29.73 35.60 -4.82
N LYS A 13 -28.68 36.02 -5.54
CA LYS A 13 -28.08 35.22 -6.61
C LYS A 13 -27.58 33.88 -6.05
N VAL A 14 -28.04 32.77 -6.63
CA VAL A 14 -27.61 31.43 -6.22
C VAL A 14 -26.09 31.32 -6.38
N LYS A 15 -25.37 31.10 -5.27
CA LYS A 15 -23.92 30.92 -5.28
C LYS A 15 -23.58 29.66 -6.10
N ARG A 16 -22.77 29.83 -7.15
CA ARG A 16 -22.23 28.71 -7.94
C ARG A 16 -21.49 27.75 -7.02
N VAL A 17 -21.96 26.51 -6.92
CA VAL A 17 -21.33 25.47 -6.10
C VAL A 17 -19.91 25.21 -6.63
N SER A 18 -18.92 25.29 -5.76
CA SER A 18 -17.52 25.07 -6.15
C SER A 18 -17.27 23.60 -6.52
N LYS A 19 -16.74 23.37 -7.73
CA LYS A 19 -16.30 22.04 -8.22
C LYS A 19 -15.19 21.41 -7.37
N VAL A 20 -14.43 22.23 -6.64
CA VAL A 20 -13.29 21.82 -5.81
C VAL A 20 -13.72 21.61 -4.36
N ALA A 21 -13.39 20.45 -3.79
CA ALA A 21 -13.60 20.12 -2.39
C ALA A 21 -12.44 20.62 -1.53
N ARG A 22 -12.77 21.47 -0.54
CA ARG A 22 -11.85 22.03 0.45
C ARG A 22 -12.32 21.65 1.86
N GLY A 23 -11.39 21.63 2.81
CA GLY A 23 -11.66 21.34 4.22
C GLY A 23 -11.58 19.85 4.61
N LYS A 24 -11.90 19.56 5.87
CA LYS A 24 -11.74 18.24 6.53
C LYS A 24 -12.44 17.09 5.79
N TYR A 25 -13.59 17.36 5.18
CA TYR A 25 -14.40 16.36 4.46
C TYR A 25 -14.17 16.34 2.95
N ALA A 26 -13.11 16.98 2.44
CA ALA A 26 -12.86 17.09 1.00
C ALA A 26 -12.88 15.72 0.29
N TYR A 27 -12.22 14.74 0.89
CA TYR A 27 -12.11 13.38 0.32
C TYR A 27 -13.46 12.65 0.33
N SER A 28 -14.24 12.81 1.40
CA SER A 28 -15.58 12.24 1.51
C SER A 28 -16.57 12.88 0.53
N LEU A 29 -16.46 14.19 0.29
CA LEU A 29 -17.33 14.91 -0.67
C LEU A 29 -17.09 14.48 -2.11
N VAL A 30 -15.83 14.21 -2.48
CA VAL A 30 -15.46 13.70 -3.81
C VAL A 30 -15.89 12.25 -3.97
N LEU A 31 -15.70 11.41 -2.95
CA LEU A 31 -16.17 10.03 -3.00
C LEU A 31 -17.70 9.93 -3.17
N ARG A 32 -18.44 10.82 -2.48
CA ARG A 32 -19.90 10.95 -2.58
C ARG A 32 -20.38 11.61 -3.88
N GLY A 33 -19.49 12.12 -4.72
CA GLY A 33 -19.84 12.80 -5.97
C GLY A 33 -20.43 14.20 -5.82
N LYS A 34 -20.43 14.79 -4.61
CA LYS A 34 -20.90 16.18 -4.40
C LYS A 34 -19.98 17.21 -5.04
N LYS A 35 -18.72 16.82 -5.30
CA LYS A 35 -17.66 17.64 -5.87
C LYS A 35 -16.78 16.78 -6.78
N GLU A 36 -16.23 17.38 -7.82
CA GLU A 36 -15.48 16.67 -8.87
C GLU A 36 -14.06 16.30 -8.42
N ARG A 37 -13.36 17.23 -7.73
CA ARG A 37 -11.94 17.07 -7.35
C ARG A 37 -11.64 17.69 -6.00
N THR A 38 -10.62 17.18 -5.32
CA THR A 38 -10.09 17.78 -4.08
C THR A 38 -9.21 18.99 -4.39
N ALA A 39 -8.86 19.79 -3.37
CA ALA A 39 -7.93 20.91 -3.52
C ALA A 39 -6.57 20.51 -4.13
N GLY A 40 -6.12 19.28 -3.89
CA GLY A 40 -4.89 18.71 -4.47
C GLY A 40 -5.11 17.98 -5.81
N GLY A 41 -6.22 18.22 -6.51
CA GLY A 41 -6.49 17.66 -7.84
C GLY A 41 -6.89 16.19 -7.88
N ILE A 42 -7.03 15.51 -6.74
CA ILE A 42 -7.42 14.09 -6.70
C ILE A 42 -8.91 13.95 -7.01
N THR A 43 -9.25 13.12 -8.01
CA THR A 43 -10.60 12.67 -8.38
C THR A 43 -11.00 11.40 -7.62
N LYS A 44 -12.28 11.02 -7.73
CA LYS A 44 -12.83 9.82 -7.08
C LYS A 44 -12.00 8.56 -7.36
N ASP A 45 -11.51 8.39 -8.59
CA ASP A 45 -10.73 7.22 -9.00
C ASP A 45 -9.38 7.12 -8.30
N GLY A 46 -8.83 8.26 -7.87
CA GLY A 46 -7.57 8.35 -7.13
C GLY A 46 -7.73 8.18 -5.62
N LEU A 47 -8.95 8.04 -5.09
CA LEU A 47 -9.21 7.83 -3.67
C LEU A 47 -9.41 6.34 -3.34
N MET A 48 -9.01 5.95 -2.13
CA MET A 48 -9.31 4.66 -1.55
C MET A 48 -9.64 4.80 -0.06
N LYS A 49 -10.41 3.85 0.48
CA LYS A 49 -10.67 3.71 1.90
C LYS A 49 -9.68 2.70 2.49
N ASN A 50 -8.93 3.10 3.50
CA ASN A 50 -8.07 2.19 4.26
C ASN A 50 -8.91 1.33 5.22
N SER A 51 -8.34 0.23 5.73
CA SER A 51 -8.97 -0.65 6.73
C SER A 51 -9.44 0.12 7.98
N LYS A 52 -8.70 1.16 8.39
CA LYS A 52 -9.06 2.08 9.49
C LYS A 52 -10.21 3.05 9.16
N GLY A 53 -10.88 2.89 8.03
CA GLY A 53 -11.98 3.75 7.57
C GLY A 53 -11.57 5.12 7.03
N LYS A 54 -10.28 5.50 7.11
CA LYS A 54 -9.76 6.76 6.59
C LYS A 54 -9.68 6.74 5.06
N LEU A 55 -10.18 7.80 4.42
CA LEU A 55 -9.98 8.07 3.00
C LEU A 55 -8.58 8.63 2.75
N VAL A 56 -7.86 8.02 1.81
CA VAL A 56 -6.47 8.37 1.44
C VAL A 56 -6.33 8.27 -0.08
N SER A 57 -5.35 8.96 -0.67
CA SER A 57 -5.05 8.79 -2.09
C SER A 57 -4.39 7.44 -2.36
N LYS A 58 -4.70 6.83 -3.52
CA LYS A 58 -4.11 5.57 -3.95
C LYS A 58 -2.59 5.66 -4.06
N ARG A 59 -2.09 6.79 -4.58
CA ARG A 59 -0.65 7.09 -4.68
C ARG A 59 0.04 7.10 -3.32
N ALA A 60 -0.55 7.76 -2.31
CA ALA A 60 0.05 7.81 -0.97
C ALA A 60 0.05 6.42 -0.31
N SER A 61 -1.02 5.64 -0.50
CA SER A 61 -1.08 4.25 -0.01
C SER A 61 0.00 3.38 -0.65
N ALA A 62 0.12 3.40 -1.98
CA ALA A 62 1.14 2.64 -2.71
C ALA A 62 2.57 3.06 -2.32
N GLY A 63 2.81 4.37 -2.14
CA GLY A 63 4.11 4.88 -1.67
C GLY A 63 4.45 4.38 -0.26
N ALA A 64 3.49 4.41 0.66
CA ALA A 64 3.67 3.90 2.02
C ALA A 64 3.91 2.39 2.05
N MET A 65 3.21 1.62 1.22
CA MET A 65 3.48 0.18 1.07
C MET A 65 4.90 -0.06 0.56
N ARG A 66 5.35 0.66 -0.47
CA ARG A 66 6.69 0.46 -1.03
C ARG A 66 7.82 0.73 -0.02
N THR A 67 7.71 1.78 0.77
CA THR A 67 8.79 2.18 1.70
C THR A 67 8.75 1.44 3.03
N LYS A 68 7.55 1.34 3.63
CA LYS A 68 7.41 0.75 4.98
C LYS A 68 7.32 -0.76 4.95
N TYR A 69 6.61 -1.32 3.96
CA TYR A 69 6.39 -2.76 3.90
C TYR A 69 7.63 -3.52 3.43
N LYS A 70 8.57 -2.89 2.72
CA LYS A 70 9.82 -3.54 2.25
C LYS A 70 10.57 -4.24 3.39
N PHE A 71 10.78 -3.55 4.51
CA PHE A 71 11.54 -4.09 5.64
C PHE A 71 10.78 -5.14 6.44
N ILE A 72 9.45 -5.03 6.49
CA ILE A 72 8.58 -5.92 7.27
C ILE A 72 8.27 -7.20 6.49
N LYS A 73 8.10 -7.09 5.16
CA LYS A 73 7.73 -8.19 4.26
C LYS A 73 8.71 -9.35 4.37
N ALA A 74 10.01 -9.07 4.35
CA ALA A 74 11.05 -10.09 4.45
C ALA A 74 10.94 -10.92 5.75
N TRP A 75 10.62 -10.28 6.87
CA TRP A 75 10.43 -10.98 8.14
C TRP A 75 9.13 -11.80 8.17
N ILE A 76 8.02 -11.25 7.67
CA ILE A 76 6.73 -11.96 7.62
C ILE A 76 6.84 -13.23 6.77
N GLU A 77 7.51 -13.15 5.62
CA GLU A 77 7.69 -14.31 4.73
C GLU A 77 8.55 -15.38 5.40
N ALA A 78 9.66 -15.01 6.03
CA ALA A 78 10.50 -15.97 6.77
C ALA A 78 9.74 -16.65 7.92
N VAL A 79 8.90 -15.91 8.65
CA VAL A 79 8.04 -16.47 9.71
C VAL A 79 6.97 -17.41 9.15
N LYS A 80 6.42 -17.10 7.97
CA LYS A 80 5.45 -17.97 7.28
C LYS A 80 6.08 -19.28 6.86
N GLU A 81 7.27 -19.23 6.26
CA GLU A 81 8.04 -20.42 5.87
C GLU A 81 8.44 -21.25 7.10
N ALA A 82 8.96 -20.62 8.15
CA ALA A 82 9.29 -21.31 9.41
C ALA A 82 8.08 -22.03 10.03
N ARG A 83 6.89 -21.41 9.97
CA ARG A 83 5.64 -22.04 10.43
C ARG A 83 5.25 -23.26 9.60
N GLN A 84 5.48 -23.21 8.29
CA GLN A 84 5.21 -24.34 7.40
C GLN A 84 6.16 -25.50 7.69
N VAL A 85 7.45 -25.23 7.87
CA VAL A 85 8.47 -26.25 8.20
C VAL A 85 8.20 -26.93 9.55
N LEU A 86 7.74 -26.16 10.54
CA LEU A 86 7.44 -26.67 11.88
C LEU A 86 6.00 -27.19 12.04
N HIS A 87 5.18 -27.12 10.98
CA HIS A 87 3.77 -27.54 10.96
C HIS A 87 2.93 -27.01 12.14
N LEU A 88 3.14 -25.75 12.53
CA LEU A 88 2.48 -25.17 13.72
C LEU A 88 1.07 -24.65 13.41
N THR A 89 0.07 -25.27 14.02
CA THR A 89 -1.33 -24.83 14.00
C THR A 89 -1.64 -23.90 15.18
N GLY A 90 -2.53 -22.94 14.96
CA GLY A 90 -2.93 -21.97 15.99
C GLY A 90 -1.90 -20.86 16.29
N MET A 91 -2.16 -20.13 17.38
CA MET A 91 -1.37 -18.98 17.81
C MET A 91 -0.12 -19.46 18.55
N VAL A 92 1.07 -19.22 17.99
CA VAL A 92 2.36 -19.45 18.66
C VAL A 92 3.10 -18.11 18.78
N PRO A 93 3.40 -17.63 20.00
CA PRO A 93 4.13 -16.39 20.20
C PRO A 93 5.60 -16.55 19.77
N VAL A 94 6.01 -15.74 18.79
CA VAL A 94 7.40 -15.72 18.30
C VAL A 94 8.31 -15.22 19.42
N GLY A 95 9.31 -16.03 19.81
CA GLY A 95 10.25 -15.68 20.89
C GLY A 95 9.66 -15.69 22.30
N GLY A 96 8.50 -16.36 22.49
CA GLY A 96 7.86 -16.47 23.80
C GLY A 96 8.58 -17.39 24.80
N LYS A 97 7.97 -17.57 25.97
CA LYS A 97 8.45 -18.48 27.03
C LYS A 97 8.42 -19.95 26.60
N THR A 98 7.49 -20.29 25.71
CA THR A 98 7.31 -21.63 25.16
C THR A 98 8.51 -22.07 24.31
N PRO A 99 8.97 -23.32 24.42
CA PRO A 99 10.09 -23.83 23.63
C PRO A 99 9.82 -23.73 22.12
N MET A 100 8.59 -24.05 21.68
CA MET A 100 8.18 -23.94 20.27
C MET A 100 8.25 -22.51 19.71
N GLY A 101 7.95 -21.50 20.55
CA GLY A 101 8.06 -20.10 20.16
C GLY A 101 9.52 -19.66 19.94
N LYS A 102 10.46 -20.22 20.72
CA LYS A 102 11.90 -19.98 20.57
C LYS A 102 12.43 -20.67 19.32
N THR A 103 12.05 -21.91 19.05
CA THR A 103 12.48 -22.62 17.82
C THR A 103 11.95 -21.95 16.56
N LEU A 104 10.71 -21.47 16.57
CA LEU A 104 10.14 -20.67 15.48
C LEU A 104 10.95 -19.39 15.22
N TYR A 105 11.32 -18.67 16.28
CA TYR A 105 12.13 -17.46 16.14
C TYR A 105 13.52 -17.74 15.53
N LEU A 106 14.21 -18.77 16.02
CA LEU A 106 15.55 -19.13 15.53
C LEU A 106 15.51 -19.60 14.07
N THR A 107 14.53 -20.43 13.71
CA THR A 107 14.34 -20.89 12.32
C THR A 107 14.00 -19.74 11.38
N ALA A 108 13.08 -18.85 11.77
CA ALA A 108 12.74 -17.66 10.99
C ALA A 108 13.93 -16.70 10.83
N LYS A 109 14.73 -16.51 11.88
CA LYS A 109 15.95 -15.70 11.84
C LYS A 109 16.96 -16.29 10.84
N ARG A 110 17.18 -17.61 10.88
CA ARG A 110 18.06 -18.32 9.95
C ARG A 110 17.60 -18.15 8.50
N ILE A 111 16.32 -18.39 8.20
CA ILE A 111 15.76 -18.25 6.84
C ILE A 111 15.95 -16.81 6.32
N ARG A 112 15.71 -15.80 7.18
CA ARG A 112 15.91 -14.41 6.80
C ARG A 112 17.37 -14.08 6.53
N GLU A 113 18.29 -14.56 7.36
CA GLU A 113 19.73 -14.34 7.17
C GLU A 113 20.22 -15.00 5.88
N GLU A 114 19.83 -16.24 5.62
CA GLU A 114 20.13 -16.93 4.36
C GLU A 114 19.56 -16.16 3.16
N ARG A 115 18.33 -15.66 3.26
CA ARG A 115 17.72 -14.86 2.19
C ARG A 115 18.42 -13.52 1.97
N LEU A 116 18.91 -12.88 3.03
CA LEU A 116 19.71 -11.66 2.92
C LEU A 116 21.05 -11.95 2.21
N LYS A 117 21.74 -13.03 2.59
CA LYS A 117 22.98 -13.47 1.94
C LYS A 117 22.77 -13.79 0.45
N VAL A 118 21.72 -14.53 0.11
CA VAL A 118 21.36 -14.84 -1.29
C VAL A 118 21.04 -13.56 -2.05
N SER A 119 20.32 -12.61 -1.44
CA SER A 119 20.03 -11.32 -2.08
C SER A 119 21.28 -10.46 -2.33
N SER A 120 22.29 -10.54 -1.46
CA SER A 120 23.58 -9.87 -1.68
C SER A 120 24.45 -10.56 -2.72
N ALA A 121 24.37 -11.89 -2.82
CA ALA A 121 25.09 -12.66 -3.84
C ALA A 121 24.47 -12.48 -5.25
N ALA A 122 23.14 -12.40 -5.34
CA ALA A 122 22.43 -12.11 -6.59
C ALA A 122 22.65 -10.67 -7.11
N SER A 123 23.13 -9.75 -6.28
CA SER A 123 23.56 -8.41 -6.71
C SER A 123 25.03 -8.33 -7.16
N SER A 124 25.77 -9.44 -7.06
CA SER A 124 27.18 -9.53 -7.48
C SER A 124 27.42 -10.47 -8.67
N GLU A 125 26.37 -10.93 -9.37
CA GLU A 125 26.56 -11.63 -10.65
C GLU A 125 26.60 -10.63 -11.81
N PRO A 126 27.76 -10.48 -12.49
CA PRO A 126 27.90 -9.55 -13.60
C PRO A 126 27.14 -10.04 -14.83
N SER A 127 26.30 -9.15 -15.34
CA SER A 127 25.86 -9.09 -16.73
C SER A 127 27.07 -9.03 -17.67
N SER A 128 27.55 -10.17 -18.12
CA SER A 128 28.28 -10.37 -19.38
C SER A 128 28.08 -11.82 -19.80
N ALA A 129 27.87 -12.23 -21.03
CA ALA A 129 27.62 -11.60 -22.31
C ALA A 129 27.35 -12.79 -23.25
N VAL A 130 26.52 -12.57 -24.25
CA VAL A 130 26.23 -13.49 -25.35
C VAL A 130 27.52 -13.89 -26.10
N SER A 131 27.80 -15.19 -26.22
CA SER A 131 28.46 -15.92 -27.33
C SER A 131 28.86 -17.30 -26.77
N SER A 132 28.56 -18.46 -27.34
CA SER A 132 28.67 -18.86 -28.73
C SER A 132 27.60 -19.89 -29.07
N VAL A 133 26.95 -19.66 -30.19
CA VAL A 133 26.40 -20.73 -31.02
C VAL A 133 27.59 -21.42 -31.69
N PRO A 134 27.61 -22.75 -31.79
CA PRO A 134 27.96 -23.33 -33.07
C PRO A 134 26.79 -24.14 -33.63
N ALA A 135 26.46 -23.77 -34.86
CA ALA A 135 25.50 -24.41 -35.74
C ALA A 135 26.05 -25.79 -36.21
N PRO A 136 25.20 -26.63 -36.83
CA PRO A 136 25.44 -28.07 -37.04
C PRO A 136 26.21 -28.36 -38.34
N SER A 137 27.13 -29.33 -38.29
CA SER A 137 27.75 -30.01 -39.45
C SER A 137 27.67 -31.52 -39.18
N ALA A 138 26.87 -32.31 -39.89
CA ALA A 138 27.03 -32.81 -41.27
C ALA A 138 28.10 -33.91 -41.39
N GLU A 139 27.61 -35.14 -41.69
CA GLU A 139 28.21 -36.32 -42.35
C GLU A 139 29.62 -36.80 -42.01
N ALA A 140 29.73 -38.06 -41.54
CA ALA A 140 30.04 -39.24 -42.37
C ALA A 140 29.82 -40.53 -41.57
#